data_AF-A0A137Q0J5-F1
#
_entry.id   AF-A0A137Q0J5-F1
#
_cell.length_a   1.000
_cell.length_b   1.000
_cell.length_c   1.000
_cell.angle_alpha   90.00
_cell.angle_beta   90.00
_cell.angle_gamma   90.00
#
_symmetry.space_group_name_H-M   'P 1'
#
loop_
_entity.id
_entity.type
_entity.pdbx_description
1 polymer ?
#
loop_
_entity_poly.entity_id
_entity_poly.type
_entity_poly.pdbx_seq_one_letter_code
_entity_poly.pdbx_strand_id
1 'polypeptide(L)'
;MIDTGGLRPGGKALQVDRDAAATLIPLSTYAQTVTPSLLSTLSNGTKPNGNAVYDEKSMKDLATTLSEKKTDLSHLGARDLLRRDYKEYDYRVEWLPGAPTLRVGLSTIPVPLKNWARQGTVEKEILLWMKTRGLHVHGAITSFKEKPSKKDKEVPAKGREKEKKGKARREQVWMVVEPSIFEDDQGQYSAEGKNIDLDKLTEKLFHLLEKDENLKLEKHTQLELNKNGVLPKGVKVKVYHQTDPTPTRKYTAPLLKKILTESVPEEAPNGEASQANEPSVEAKV
;
A
#
# COMPACT_ATOMS: atom_id res chain seq x y z
N MET A 1 4.60 5.23 20.95
CA MET A 1 5.54 4.10 20.81
C MET A 1 5.50 3.43 19.44
N ILE A 2 4.39 2.82 19.01
CA ILE A 2 4.37 1.99 17.78
C ILE A 2 4.54 2.81 16.49
N ASP A 3 3.86 3.96 16.37
CA ASP A 3 3.92 4.79 15.15
C ASP A 3 5.27 5.49 14.97
N THR A 4 5.91 5.82 16.09
CA THR A 4 7.20 6.50 16.16
C THR A 4 8.39 5.54 16.06
N GLY A 5 8.14 4.23 15.97
CA GLY A 5 9.20 3.21 15.94
C GLY A 5 9.98 3.14 17.25
N GLY A 6 9.28 3.28 18.38
CA GLY A 6 9.86 3.24 19.72
C GLY A 6 10.59 4.51 20.13
N LEU A 7 10.31 5.66 19.49
CA LEU A 7 11.03 6.92 19.71
C LEU A 7 12.51 6.90 19.29
N ARG A 8 12.86 6.01 18.35
CA ARG A 8 14.24 5.84 17.89
C ARG A 8 14.89 7.17 17.47
N PRO A 9 16.15 7.44 17.85
CA PRO A 9 16.89 8.63 17.45
C PRO A 9 17.13 8.62 15.93
N GLY A 10 16.93 9.76 15.26
CA GLY A 10 16.92 9.85 13.80
C GLY A 10 15.83 9.00 13.13
N GLY A 11 14.84 8.54 13.89
CA GLY A 11 13.70 7.77 13.41
C GLY A 11 12.50 8.66 13.06
N LYS A 12 11.29 8.07 13.09
CA LYS A 12 10.04 8.76 12.74
C LYS A 12 9.54 9.73 13.81
N ALA A 13 10.09 9.64 15.03
CA ALA A 13 9.65 10.44 16.15
C ALA A 13 10.09 11.90 16.00
N LEU A 14 9.14 12.81 16.10
CA LEU A 14 9.37 14.25 16.23
C LEU A 14 9.65 14.60 17.69
N GLN A 15 10.12 15.83 17.95
CA GLN A 15 10.35 16.28 19.32
C GLN A 15 9.06 16.28 20.15
N VAL A 16 7.93 16.65 19.55
CA VAL A 16 6.61 16.59 20.20
C VAL A 16 6.25 15.17 20.66
N ASP A 17 6.63 14.13 19.91
CA ASP A 17 6.39 12.74 20.31
C ASP A 17 7.22 12.35 21.54
N ARG A 18 8.47 12.86 21.62
CA ARG A 18 9.37 12.61 22.76
C ARG A 18 8.90 13.34 24.00
N ASP A 19 8.52 14.60 23.83
CA ASP A 19 7.99 15.43 24.92
C ASP A 19 6.67 14.87 25.46
N ALA A 20 5.77 14.42 24.58
CA ALA A 20 4.56 13.74 24.98
C ALA A 20 4.85 12.44 25.74
N ALA A 21 5.77 11.61 25.26
CA ALA A 21 6.16 10.39 25.97
C ALA A 21 6.76 10.69 27.35
N ALA A 22 7.68 11.67 27.44
CA ALA A 22 8.29 12.08 28.71
C ALA A 22 7.24 12.56 29.73
N THR A 23 6.21 13.27 29.25
CA THR A 23 5.11 13.77 30.09
C THR A 23 4.17 12.64 30.54
N LEU A 24 3.87 11.69 29.64
CA LEU A 24 2.85 10.66 29.88
C LEU A 24 3.37 9.45 30.66
N ILE A 25 4.64 9.07 30.51
CA ILE A 25 5.23 7.93 31.21
C ILE A 25 5.00 7.96 32.73
N PRO A 26 5.33 9.05 33.47
CA PRO A 26 5.13 9.10 34.92
C PRO A 26 3.66 9.05 35.33
N LEU A 27 2.73 9.40 34.43
CA LEU A 27 1.29 9.37 34.67
C LEU A 27 0.63 8.04 34.25
N SER A 28 1.39 7.14 33.65
CA SER A 28 0.90 5.88 33.12
C SER A 28 1.19 4.71 34.06
N THR A 29 0.56 3.56 33.80
CA THR A 29 0.90 2.29 34.46
C THR A 29 2.36 1.86 34.21
N TYR A 30 3.05 2.44 33.23
CA TYR A 30 4.45 2.17 32.97
C TYR A 30 5.42 2.91 33.89
N ALA A 31 4.95 3.86 34.72
CA ALA A 31 5.79 4.55 35.70
C ALA A 31 6.56 3.59 36.62
N GLN A 32 5.95 2.45 36.97
CA GLN A 32 6.56 1.42 37.82
C GLN A 32 7.59 0.54 37.08
N THR A 33 7.67 0.66 35.76
CA THR A 33 8.53 -0.18 34.91
C THR A 33 9.79 0.54 34.43
N VAL A 34 9.86 1.85 34.59
CA VAL A 34 11.04 2.65 34.22
C VAL A 34 12.01 2.75 35.40
N THR A 35 13.29 3.01 35.12
CA THR A 35 14.29 3.16 36.19
C THR A 35 13.95 4.33 37.12
N PRO A 36 14.21 4.23 38.45
CA PRO A 36 13.92 5.31 39.40
C PRO A 36 14.57 6.65 39.03
N SER A 37 15.77 6.63 38.43
CA SER A 37 16.49 7.81 37.95
C SER A 37 15.76 8.51 36.81
N LEU A 38 15.27 7.75 35.83
CA LEU A 38 14.44 8.29 34.75
C LEU A 38 13.11 8.81 35.29
N LEU A 39 12.43 8.04 36.15
CA LEU A 39 11.15 8.43 36.74
C LEU A 39 11.23 9.75 37.51
N SER A 40 12.26 9.91 38.35
CA SER A 40 12.54 11.16 39.07
C SER A 40 12.70 12.35 38.11
N THR A 41 13.47 12.17 37.04
CA THR A 41 13.69 13.21 36.02
C THR A 41 12.37 13.61 35.35
N LEU A 42 11.56 12.62 34.92
CA LEU A 42 10.29 12.85 34.24
C LEU A 42 9.23 13.48 35.15
N SER A 43 9.16 13.04 36.41
CA SER A 43 8.15 13.50 37.38
C SER A 43 8.37 14.96 37.80
N ASN A 44 9.63 15.43 37.77
CA ASN A 44 9.98 16.82 38.03
C ASN A 44 9.72 17.75 36.83
N GLY A 45 9.14 17.23 35.74
CA GLY A 45 8.90 18.00 34.50
C GLY A 45 10.18 18.33 33.72
N THR A 46 11.33 17.80 34.15
CA THR A 46 12.61 18.02 33.48
C THR A 46 12.64 17.16 32.22
N LYS A 47 12.84 17.80 31.06
CA LYS A 47 13.00 17.06 29.80
C LYS A 47 14.27 16.20 29.89
N PRO A 48 14.17 14.88 29.70
CA PRO A 48 15.34 14.01 29.78
C PRO A 48 16.33 14.38 28.67
N ASN A 49 17.61 14.47 29.02
CA ASN A 49 18.65 14.77 28.05
C ASN A 49 18.77 13.62 27.02
N GLY A 50 18.89 13.99 25.74
CA GLY A 50 19.14 13.05 24.66
C GLY A 50 18.04 12.01 24.46
N ASN A 51 18.42 10.73 24.48
CA ASN A 51 17.55 9.61 24.10
C ASN A 51 17.09 8.77 25.29
N ALA A 52 17.10 9.30 26.53
CA ALA A 52 16.92 8.50 27.75
C ALA A 52 15.64 7.64 27.76
N VAL A 53 14.51 8.18 27.28
CA VAL A 53 13.25 7.41 27.15
C VAL A 53 13.37 6.28 26.13
N TYR A 54 14.08 6.51 25.02
CA TYR A 54 14.36 5.45 24.05
C TYR A 54 15.35 4.43 24.61
N ASP A 55 16.32 4.86 25.42
CA ASP A 55 17.36 3.99 25.93
C ASP A 55 16.91 3.08 27.07
N GLU A 56 15.87 3.49 27.80
CA GLU A 56 15.20 2.73 28.85
C GLU A 56 14.74 1.35 28.37
N LYS A 57 15.07 0.32 29.15
CA LYS A 57 14.85 -1.07 28.75
C LYS A 57 13.36 -1.37 28.63
N SER A 58 12.55 -0.94 29.59
CA SER A 58 11.11 -1.19 29.56
C SER A 58 10.41 -0.54 28.36
N MET A 59 10.91 0.61 27.89
CA MET A 59 10.40 1.29 26.70
C MET A 59 10.80 0.56 25.40
N LYS A 60 12.01 0.01 25.33
CA LYS A 60 12.45 -0.87 24.23
C LYS A 60 11.66 -2.17 24.18
N ASP A 61 11.44 -2.79 25.34
CA ASP A 61 10.65 -4.02 25.47
C ASP A 61 9.21 -3.76 25.02
N LEU A 62 8.59 -2.68 25.50
CA LEU A 62 7.27 -2.25 25.07
C LEU A 62 7.18 -2.03 23.55
N ALA A 63 8.15 -1.31 22.97
CA ALA A 63 8.19 -1.08 21.52
C ALA A 63 8.31 -2.40 20.74
N THR A 64 9.10 -3.35 21.25
CA THR A 64 9.28 -4.68 20.67
C THR A 64 7.97 -5.46 20.73
N THR A 65 7.37 -5.60 21.92
CA THR A 65 6.11 -6.32 22.10
C THR A 65 4.99 -5.74 21.23
N LEU A 66 4.85 -4.41 21.18
CA LEU A 66 3.85 -3.78 20.31
C LEU A 66 4.12 -4.06 18.83
N SER A 67 5.39 -4.06 18.41
CA SER A 67 5.76 -4.40 17.03
C SER A 67 5.45 -5.86 16.70
N GLU A 68 5.74 -6.79 17.61
CA GLU A 68 5.46 -8.21 17.45
C GLU A 68 3.95 -8.47 17.36
N LYS A 69 3.18 -7.93 18.30
CA LYS A 69 1.72 -8.04 18.33
C LYS A 69 1.07 -7.42 17.08
N LYS A 70 1.62 -6.32 16.55
CA LYS A 70 1.14 -5.71 15.29
C LYS A 70 1.30 -6.65 14.08
N THR A 71 2.33 -7.49 14.09
CA THR A 71 2.66 -8.43 13.02
C THR A 71 2.12 -9.84 13.24
N ASP A 72 1.70 -10.20 14.46
CA ASP A 72 1.05 -11.47 14.74
C ASP A 72 -0.42 -11.43 14.29
N LEU A 73 -0.62 -11.85 13.04
CA LEU A 73 -1.93 -11.96 12.41
C LEU A 73 -2.27 -13.40 12.03
N SER A 74 -1.62 -14.35 12.70
CA SER A 74 -1.82 -15.78 12.48
C SER A 74 -3.27 -16.22 12.73
N HIS A 75 -3.99 -15.49 13.57
CA HIS A 75 -5.40 -15.72 13.92
C HIS A 75 -6.41 -15.07 12.96
N LEU A 76 -5.95 -14.27 11.98
CA LEU A 76 -6.83 -13.52 11.07
C LEU A 76 -6.95 -14.22 9.71
N GLY A 77 -8.18 -14.36 9.22
CA GLY A 77 -8.45 -14.78 7.85
C GLY A 77 -8.19 -13.68 6.83
N ALA A 78 -8.22 -14.01 5.53
CA ALA A 78 -8.00 -13.04 4.47
C ALA A 78 -8.99 -11.85 4.54
N ARG A 79 -10.28 -12.11 4.83
CA ARG A 79 -11.29 -11.06 5.04
C ARG A 79 -10.94 -10.09 6.16
N ASP A 80 -10.45 -10.62 7.29
CA ASP A 80 -10.03 -9.80 8.43
C ASP A 80 -8.83 -8.93 8.08
N LEU A 81 -7.88 -9.47 7.31
CA LEU A 81 -6.72 -8.72 6.83
C LEU A 81 -7.14 -7.58 5.90
N LEU A 82 -8.11 -7.82 5.00
CA LEU A 82 -8.62 -6.80 4.09
C LEU A 82 -9.26 -5.63 4.84
N ARG A 83 -10.05 -5.88 5.89
CA ARG A 83 -10.79 -4.82 6.62
C ARG A 83 -9.97 -4.06 7.67
N ARG A 84 -8.85 -4.61 8.16
CA ARG A 84 -8.14 -4.10 9.35
C ARG A 84 -7.55 -2.70 9.20
N ASP A 85 -6.92 -2.40 8.07
CA ASP A 85 -6.38 -1.07 7.73
C ASP A 85 -6.86 -0.67 6.34
N TYR A 86 -8.18 -0.47 6.26
CA TYR A 86 -8.93 -0.21 5.04
C TYR A 86 -9.26 1.28 4.90
N LYS A 87 -9.24 1.78 3.66
CA LYS A 87 -9.77 3.09 3.28
C LYS A 87 -10.61 2.96 2.03
N GLU A 88 -11.65 3.77 1.95
CA GLU A 88 -12.60 3.79 0.84
C GLU A 88 -12.72 5.20 0.30
N TYR A 89 -12.93 5.29 -1.01
CA TYR A 89 -13.03 6.54 -1.75
C TYR A 89 -14.08 6.39 -2.86
N ASP A 90 -14.80 7.46 -3.15
CA ASP A 90 -15.64 7.56 -4.34
C ASP A 90 -15.01 8.59 -5.29
N TYR A 91 -14.83 8.22 -6.55
CA TYR A 91 -14.25 9.08 -7.58
C TYR A 91 -15.16 9.13 -8.80
N ARG A 92 -15.50 10.34 -9.25
CA ARG A 92 -16.13 10.55 -10.56
C ARG A 92 -15.05 10.46 -11.64
N VAL A 93 -15.26 9.59 -12.63
CA VAL A 93 -14.25 9.23 -13.63
C VAL A 93 -14.65 9.79 -15.00
N GLU A 94 -14.30 11.05 -15.23
CA GLU A 94 -14.77 11.83 -16.41
C GLU A 94 -14.33 11.24 -17.76
N TRP A 95 -13.23 10.49 -17.81
CA TRP A 95 -12.70 9.91 -19.05
C TRP A 95 -13.33 8.55 -19.41
N LEU A 96 -14.13 7.96 -18.53
CA LEU A 96 -14.93 6.77 -18.84
C LEU A 96 -16.27 7.20 -19.45
N PRO A 97 -16.82 6.43 -20.42
CA PRO A 97 -18.14 6.68 -20.95
C PRO A 97 -19.20 6.79 -19.85
N GLY A 98 -20.01 7.85 -19.88
CA GLY A 98 -21.03 8.12 -18.86
C GLY A 98 -20.50 8.75 -17.56
N ALA A 99 -19.20 9.06 -17.47
CA ALA A 99 -18.56 9.67 -16.30
C ALA A 99 -18.97 9.03 -14.95
N PRO A 100 -18.89 7.69 -14.82
CA PRO A 100 -19.41 6.99 -13.66
C PRO A 100 -18.66 7.37 -12.38
N THR A 101 -19.38 7.32 -11.27
CA THR A 101 -18.77 7.38 -9.94
C THR A 101 -18.32 5.99 -9.50
N LEU A 102 -17.02 5.78 -9.42
CA LEU A 102 -16.41 4.53 -8.98
C LEU A 102 -16.08 4.57 -7.49
N ARG A 103 -16.55 3.56 -6.77
CA ARG A 103 -16.10 3.24 -5.41
C ARG A 103 -14.84 2.39 -5.42
N VAL A 104 -13.86 2.82 -4.63
CA VAL A 104 -12.49 2.30 -4.62
C VAL A 104 -12.02 2.02 -3.21
N GLY A 105 -11.51 0.82 -2.97
CA GLY A 105 -11.01 0.39 -1.67
C GLY A 105 -9.50 0.13 -1.66
N LEU A 106 -8.82 0.54 -0.59
CA LEU A 106 -7.40 0.26 -0.36
C LEU A 106 -7.13 -0.35 1.02
N SER A 107 -6.55 -1.54 1.04
CA SER A 107 -6.16 -2.26 2.25
C SER A 107 -4.65 -2.27 2.43
N THR A 108 -4.16 -2.08 3.65
CA THR A 108 -2.73 -2.24 4.00
C THR A 108 -2.53 -3.43 4.93
N ILE A 109 -1.74 -4.42 4.49
CA ILE A 109 -1.62 -5.73 5.15
C ILE A 109 -0.15 -5.96 5.58
N PRO A 110 0.18 -6.19 6.86
CA PRO A 110 1.57 -6.20 7.31
C PRO A 110 2.23 -7.59 7.18
N VAL A 111 1.69 -8.44 6.31
CA VAL A 111 2.18 -9.81 6.07
C VAL A 111 2.26 -10.07 4.57
N PRO A 112 3.25 -10.86 4.12
CA PRO A 112 3.44 -11.14 2.70
C PRO A 112 2.26 -11.92 2.11
N LEU A 113 2.01 -11.76 0.82
CA LEU A 113 0.94 -12.44 0.09
C LEU A 113 0.97 -13.93 0.33
N LYS A 114 2.12 -14.60 0.25
CA LYS A 114 2.23 -16.05 0.48
C LYS A 114 1.64 -16.56 1.82
N ASN A 115 1.50 -15.69 2.83
CA ASN A 115 0.95 -16.09 4.14
C ASN A 115 -0.58 -16.16 4.13
N TRP A 116 -1.27 -15.37 3.30
CA TRP A 116 -2.73 -15.23 3.31
C TRP A 116 -3.39 -15.40 1.93
N ALA A 117 -2.63 -15.19 0.86
CA ALA A 117 -3.01 -15.35 -0.53
C ALA A 117 -2.86 -16.79 -1.03
N ARG A 118 -3.55 -17.75 -0.37
CA ARG A 118 -3.66 -19.11 -0.91
C ARG A 118 -4.61 -19.09 -2.11
N GLN A 119 -4.16 -19.64 -3.23
CA GLN A 119 -4.92 -19.65 -4.49
C GLN A 119 -6.34 -20.16 -4.31
N GLY A 120 -7.30 -19.47 -4.93
CA GLY A 120 -8.73 -19.76 -4.88
C GLY A 120 -9.43 -19.31 -3.59
N THR A 121 -8.69 -19.03 -2.50
CA THR A 121 -9.27 -18.51 -1.24
C THR A 121 -9.24 -17.00 -1.25
N VAL A 122 -8.10 -16.40 -1.58
CA VAL A 122 -7.94 -14.94 -1.52
C VAL A 122 -8.74 -14.22 -2.59
N GLU A 123 -8.84 -14.79 -3.78
CA GLU A 123 -9.66 -14.27 -4.86
C GLU A 123 -11.13 -14.17 -4.45
N LYS A 124 -11.65 -15.22 -3.81
CA LYS A 124 -13.01 -15.26 -3.29
C LYS A 124 -13.24 -14.25 -2.18
N GLU A 125 -12.28 -14.12 -1.26
CA GLU A 125 -12.40 -13.18 -0.14
C GLU A 125 -12.30 -11.71 -0.59
N ILE A 126 -11.45 -11.41 -1.58
CA ILE A 126 -11.42 -10.08 -2.20
C ILE A 126 -12.74 -9.81 -2.93
N LEU A 127 -13.23 -10.73 -3.75
CA LEU A 127 -14.52 -10.57 -4.44
C LEU A 127 -15.68 -10.39 -3.47
N LEU A 128 -15.74 -11.19 -2.40
CA LEU A 128 -16.78 -11.08 -1.38
C LEU A 128 -16.69 -9.73 -0.65
N TRP A 129 -15.48 -9.25 -0.38
CA TRP A 129 -15.26 -7.92 0.20
C TRP A 129 -15.72 -6.81 -0.75
N MET A 130 -15.38 -6.91 -2.04
CA MET A 130 -15.82 -5.97 -3.07
C MET A 130 -17.34 -5.95 -3.20
N LYS A 131 -18.00 -7.12 -3.25
CA LYS A 131 -19.47 -7.25 -3.24
C LYS A 131 -20.08 -6.55 -2.02
N THR A 132 -19.58 -6.89 -0.82
CA THR A 132 -20.10 -6.37 0.46
C THR A 132 -20.04 -4.83 0.55
N ARG A 133 -19.07 -4.20 -0.12
CA ARG A 133 -18.81 -2.75 -0.06
C ARG A 133 -19.24 -1.99 -1.32
N GLY A 134 -19.70 -2.71 -2.35
CA GLY A 134 -19.98 -2.14 -3.67
C GLY A 134 -18.73 -1.54 -4.32
N LEU A 135 -17.57 -2.20 -4.26
CA LEU A 135 -16.33 -1.71 -4.87
C LEU A 135 -16.28 -2.05 -6.35
N HIS A 136 -15.71 -1.14 -7.13
CA HIS A 136 -15.35 -1.37 -8.53
C HIS A 136 -13.86 -1.69 -8.63
N VAL A 137 -13.03 -1.04 -7.80
CA VAL A 137 -11.58 -1.22 -7.74
C VAL A 137 -11.17 -1.52 -6.30
N HIS A 138 -10.33 -2.53 -6.10
CA HIS A 138 -9.71 -2.84 -4.83
C HIS A 138 -8.20 -3.03 -4.98
N GLY A 139 -7.42 -2.35 -4.14
CA GLY A 139 -5.98 -2.54 -4.02
C GLY A 139 -5.58 -3.01 -2.63
N ALA A 140 -4.95 -4.18 -2.52
CA ALA A 140 -4.37 -4.69 -1.28
C ALA A 140 -2.83 -4.56 -1.33
N ILE A 141 -2.26 -3.73 -0.45
CA ILE A 141 -0.83 -3.43 -0.40
C ILE A 141 -0.23 -4.13 0.81
N THR A 142 0.68 -5.07 0.58
CA THR A 142 1.42 -5.73 1.66
C THR A 142 2.64 -4.90 2.08
N SER A 143 3.03 -5.01 3.36
CA SER A 143 4.25 -4.38 3.86
C SER A 143 4.86 -5.24 4.97
N PHE A 144 6.02 -5.81 4.71
CA PHE A 144 6.66 -6.73 5.65
C PHE A 144 8.19 -6.58 5.61
N LYS A 145 8.85 -7.18 6.59
CA LYS A 145 10.30 -7.33 6.58
C LYS A 145 10.63 -8.77 6.26
N GLU A 146 11.37 -8.97 5.18
CA GLU A 146 11.90 -10.27 4.83
C GLU A 146 13.15 -10.55 5.67
N LYS A 147 13.20 -11.74 6.30
CA LYS A 147 14.37 -12.16 7.07
C LYS A 147 15.58 -12.29 6.13
N PRO A 148 16.80 -11.94 6.57
CA PRO A 148 18.00 -12.14 5.77
C PRO A 148 18.14 -13.60 5.34
N SER A 149 18.48 -13.83 4.07
CA SER A 149 18.74 -15.20 3.60
C SER A 149 20.02 -15.75 4.21
N LYS A 150 20.20 -17.08 4.22
CA LYS A 150 21.48 -17.71 4.63
C LYS A 150 22.66 -17.24 3.77
N LYS A 151 22.44 -16.88 2.50
CA LYS A 151 23.47 -16.32 1.60
C LYS A 151 23.83 -14.87 1.96
N ASP A 152 22.90 -14.11 2.53
CA ASP A 152 23.20 -12.77 3.06
C ASP A 152 23.98 -12.83 4.38
N LYS A 153 24.14 -14.01 5.02
CA LYS A 153 24.99 -14.21 6.19
C LYS A 153 26.45 -14.46 5.78
N GLU A 154 27.06 -13.52 5.06
CA GLU A 154 28.53 -13.50 4.99
C GLU A 154 29.09 -13.32 6.41
N VAL A 155 29.99 -14.21 6.78
CA VAL A 155 30.73 -14.20 8.05
C VAL A 155 31.45 -12.85 8.17
N PRO A 156 31.15 -12.01 9.17
CA PRO A 156 31.87 -10.75 9.32
C PRO A 156 33.32 -11.04 9.70
N ALA A 157 34.27 -10.46 8.97
CA ALA A 157 35.65 -10.36 9.40
C ALA A 157 35.69 -9.71 10.80
N LYS A 158 36.18 -10.48 11.78
CA LYS A 158 36.54 -10.11 13.16
C LYS A 158 35.75 -8.95 13.80
N GLY A 159 34.77 -9.29 14.62
CA GLY A 159 34.54 -8.57 15.89
C GLY A 159 33.32 -7.67 16.03
N ARG A 160 32.37 -7.63 15.09
CA ARG A 160 31.05 -7.01 15.32
C ARG A 160 29.94 -7.80 14.63
N GLU A 161 29.19 -8.58 15.39
CA GLU A 161 27.88 -9.07 14.96
C GLU A 161 26.94 -7.87 14.77
N LYS A 162 26.85 -7.35 13.54
CA LYS A 162 25.68 -6.55 13.14
C LYS A 162 24.63 -7.55 12.69
N GLU A 163 23.59 -7.78 13.49
CA GLU A 163 22.36 -8.41 13.00
C GLU A 163 21.92 -7.68 11.73
N LYS A 164 22.01 -8.35 10.57
CA LYS A 164 21.52 -7.79 9.32
C LYS A 164 20.01 -7.62 9.48
N LYS A 165 19.55 -6.37 9.51
CA LYS A 165 18.12 -6.04 9.59
C LYS A 165 17.42 -6.57 8.33
N GLY A 166 16.26 -7.21 8.52
CA GLY A 166 15.45 -7.70 7.40
C GLY A 166 15.10 -6.59 6.41
N LYS A 167 15.09 -6.93 5.12
CA LYS A 167 14.82 -5.98 4.03
C LYS A 167 13.32 -5.67 3.98
N ALA A 168 12.95 -4.40 3.88
CA ALA A 168 11.56 -4.02 3.70
C ALA A 168 11.07 -4.46 2.32
N ARG A 169 9.87 -5.02 2.27
CA ARG A 169 9.23 -5.51 1.04
C ARG A 169 7.78 -5.04 0.97
N ARG A 170 7.30 -4.93 -0.26
CA ARG A 170 5.90 -4.65 -0.57
C ARG A 170 5.48 -5.46 -1.79
N GLU A 171 4.26 -5.95 -1.75
CA GLU A 171 3.58 -6.58 -2.86
C GLU A 171 2.20 -5.93 -2.99
N GLN A 172 1.62 -5.97 -4.17
CA GLN A 172 0.30 -5.39 -4.40
C GLN A 172 -0.59 -6.37 -5.15
N VAL A 173 -1.86 -6.44 -4.76
CA VAL A 173 -2.92 -7.10 -5.51
C VAL A 173 -3.93 -6.05 -5.90
N TRP A 174 -4.25 -5.98 -7.18
CA TRP A 174 -5.30 -5.11 -7.71
C TRP A 174 -6.37 -5.94 -8.37
N MET A 175 -7.62 -5.73 -7.97
CA MET A 175 -8.79 -6.35 -8.56
C MET A 175 -9.77 -5.28 -9.00
N VAL A 176 -10.27 -5.42 -10.23
CA VAL A 176 -11.31 -4.57 -10.82
C VAL A 176 -12.44 -5.46 -11.26
N VAL A 177 -13.67 -5.06 -10.94
CA VAL A 177 -14.88 -5.83 -11.22
C VAL A 177 -15.90 -4.98 -11.94
N GLU A 178 -16.59 -5.58 -12.91
CA GLU A 178 -17.84 -5.07 -13.41
C GLU A 178 -18.95 -5.38 -12.38
N PRO A 179 -19.81 -4.42 -11.99
CA PRO A 179 -20.84 -4.65 -10.98
C PRO A 179 -21.87 -5.72 -11.36
N SER A 180 -22.08 -5.95 -12.66
CA SER A 180 -23.02 -6.94 -13.18
C SER A 180 -22.72 -8.36 -12.71
N ILE A 181 -21.49 -8.67 -12.29
CA ILE A 181 -21.12 -10.00 -11.78
C ILE A 181 -21.79 -10.35 -10.44
N PHE A 182 -22.43 -9.39 -9.78
CA PHE A 182 -23.14 -9.56 -8.51
C PHE A 182 -24.66 -9.60 -8.72
N GLU A 183 -25.11 -10.32 -9.76
CA GLU A 183 -26.47 -10.41 -10.35
C GLU A 183 -27.67 -10.51 -9.37
N ASP A 184 -27.43 -10.77 -8.08
CA ASP A 184 -28.39 -10.99 -7.01
C ASP A 184 -28.52 -9.84 -5.99
N ASP A 185 -27.65 -8.82 -6.03
CA ASP A 185 -27.67 -7.70 -5.08
C ASP A 185 -28.11 -6.40 -5.76
N GLN A 186 -29.25 -5.84 -5.37
CA GLN A 186 -29.65 -4.47 -5.76
C GLN A 186 -28.68 -3.37 -5.27
N GLY A 187 -27.56 -3.74 -4.65
CA GLY A 187 -26.26 -3.08 -4.79
C GLY A 187 -26.09 -1.75 -4.07
N GLN A 188 -25.00 -1.63 -3.30
CA GLN A 188 -24.47 -0.37 -2.79
C GLN A 188 -23.85 0.53 -3.88
N TYR A 189 -23.95 0.12 -5.15
CA TYR A 189 -23.45 0.81 -6.33
C TYR A 189 -24.39 1.97 -6.70
N SER A 190 -23.84 3.14 -7.02
CA SER A 190 -24.63 4.23 -7.58
C SER A 190 -25.23 3.83 -8.93
N ALA A 191 -26.35 4.44 -9.34
CA ALA A 191 -26.96 4.17 -10.64
C ALA A 191 -25.97 4.40 -11.80
N GLU A 192 -25.15 5.45 -11.70
CA GLU A 192 -24.07 5.75 -12.66
C GLU A 192 -22.98 4.68 -12.66
N GLY A 193 -22.65 4.09 -11.50
CA GLY A 193 -21.57 3.12 -11.35
C GLY A 193 -21.93 1.70 -11.82
N LYS A 194 -23.19 1.40 -12.15
CA LYS A 194 -23.64 0.04 -12.50
C LYS A 194 -23.10 -0.49 -13.82
N ASN A 195 -22.85 0.38 -14.78
CA ASN A 195 -22.28 0.04 -16.08
C ASN A 195 -20.93 0.74 -16.21
N ILE A 196 -19.86 -0.04 -16.33
CA ILE A 196 -18.51 0.49 -16.51
C ILE A 196 -17.85 -0.19 -17.70
N ASP A 197 -17.09 0.57 -18.47
CA ASP A 197 -16.18 0.00 -19.47
C ASP A 197 -14.95 -0.58 -18.74
N LEU A 198 -15.04 -1.87 -18.40
CA LEU A 198 -14.03 -2.57 -17.61
C LEU A 198 -12.67 -2.63 -18.31
N ASP A 199 -12.66 -2.82 -19.62
CA ASP A 199 -11.42 -2.94 -20.40
C ASP A 199 -10.70 -1.58 -20.45
N LYS A 200 -11.42 -0.50 -20.80
CA LYS A 200 -10.84 0.85 -20.80
C LYS A 200 -10.37 1.27 -19.40
N LEU A 201 -11.13 0.94 -18.35
CA LEU A 201 -10.74 1.22 -16.97
C LEU A 201 -9.43 0.50 -16.60
N THR A 202 -9.35 -0.80 -16.89
CA THR A 202 -8.22 -1.63 -16.46
C THR A 202 -6.97 -1.39 -17.30
N GLU A 203 -7.12 -1.11 -18.59
CA GLU A 203 -6.03 -0.68 -19.46
C GLU A 203 -5.34 0.56 -18.88
N LYS A 204 -6.09 1.65 -18.66
CA LYS A 204 -5.52 2.89 -18.11
C LYS A 204 -5.00 2.71 -16.69
N LEU A 205 -5.77 2.08 -15.80
CA LEU A 205 -5.39 1.91 -14.40
C LEU A 205 -4.09 1.12 -14.25
N PHE A 206 -4.02 -0.07 -14.85
CA PHE A 206 -2.83 -0.90 -14.71
C PHE A 206 -1.63 -0.32 -15.44
N HIS A 207 -1.84 0.26 -16.63
CA HIS A 207 -0.76 0.92 -17.38
C HIS A 207 -0.11 2.05 -16.57
N LEU A 208 -0.92 2.93 -15.97
CA LEU A 208 -0.40 4.07 -15.21
C LEU A 208 0.18 3.66 -13.84
N LEU A 209 -0.33 2.60 -13.20
CA LEU A 209 0.31 2.03 -12.02
C LEU A 209 1.68 1.42 -12.35
N GLU A 210 1.79 0.74 -13.49
CA GLU A 210 3.04 0.09 -13.96
C GLU A 210 4.08 1.12 -14.42
N LYS A 211 3.67 2.23 -15.04
CA LYS A 211 4.55 3.33 -15.46
C LYS A 211 5.05 4.22 -14.32
N ASP A 212 4.47 4.13 -13.12
CA ASP A 212 4.86 5.01 -12.01
C ASP A 212 6.28 4.68 -11.50
N GLU A 213 7.20 5.63 -11.71
CA GLU A 213 8.62 5.48 -11.38
C GLU A 213 8.90 5.38 -9.88
N ASN A 214 7.95 5.78 -9.03
CA ASN A 214 8.10 5.66 -7.58
C ASN A 214 7.67 4.28 -7.11
N LEU A 215 6.53 3.76 -7.59
CA LEU A 215 6.06 2.42 -7.26
C LEU A 215 7.00 1.32 -7.79
N LYS A 216 7.51 1.46 -9.02
CA LYS A 216 8.39 0.45 -9.66
C LYS A 216 7.80 -0.96 -9.57
N LEU A 217 6.56 -1.10 -10.05
CA LEU A 217 5.83 -2.35 -10.03
C LEU A 217 6.37 -3.32 -11.08
N GLU A 218 6.65 -4.54 -10.66
CA GLU A 218 7.01 -5.66 -11.54
C GLU A 218 5.99 -6.78 -11.36
N LYS A 219 5.63 -7.50 -12.43
CA LYS A 219 4.70 -8.63 -12.33
C LYS A 219 5.24 -9.65 -11.33
N HIS A 220 4.37 -10.10 -10.41
CA HIS A 220 4.75 -11.11 -9.44
C HIS A 220 4.91 -12.48 -10.13
N THR A 221 6.13 -13.02 -10.18
CA THR A 221 6.44 -14.25 -10.93
C THR A 221 6.08 -15.54 -10.20
N GLN A 222 6.06 -15.51 -8.86
CA GLN A 222 5.83 -16.70 -8.03
C GLN A 222 4.36 -16.87 -7.59
N LEU A 223 3.53 -15.88 -7.86
CA LEU A 223 2.14 -15.84 -7.43
C LEU A 223 1.32 -15.21 -8.54
N GLU A 224 0.44 -16.01 -9.10
CA GLU A 224 -0.54 -15.57 -10.07
C GLU A 224 -1.91 -15.92 -9.49
N LEU A 225 -2.74 -14.90 -9.32
CA LEU A 225 -4.14 -15.07 -8.98
C LEU A 225 -4.91 -15.41 -10.26
N ASN A 226 -5.98 -16.19 -10.13
CA ASN A 226 -6.78 -16.67 -11.25
C ASN A 226 -6.06 -17.59 -12.27
N LYS A 227 -4.96 -18.24 -11.89
CA LYS A 227 -4.22 -19.14 -12.79
C LYS A 227 -5.08 -20.25 -13.41
N ASN A 228 -6.11 -20.71 -12.68
CA ASN A 228 -7.02 -21.77 -13.13
C ASN A 228 -8.34 -21.23 -13.72
N GLY A 229 -8.46 -19.92 -13.96
CA GLY A 229 -9.68 -19.32 -14.54
C GLY A 229 -10.93 -19.42 -13.66
N VAL A 230 -10.76 -19.45 -12.33
CA VAL A 230 -11.85 -19.62 -11.35
C VAL A 230 -12.62 -18.31 -11.11
N LEU A 231 -12.03 -17.16 -11.43
CA LEU A 231 -12.72 -15.88 -11.32
C LEU A 231 -13.82 -15.77 -12.39
N PRO A 232 -14.99 -15.19 -12.04
CA PRO A 232 -16.04 -14.89 -13.00
C PRO A 232 -15.55 -14.03 -14.17
N LYS A 233 -16.26 -14.12 -15.31
CA LYS A 233 -16.17 -13.11 -16.35
C LYS A 233 -16.55 -11.74 -15.76
N GLY A 234 -15.92 -10.67 -16.19
CA GLY A 234 -16.10 -9.33 -15.60
C GLY A 234 -15.16 -9.02 -14.43
N VAL A 235 -14.17 -9.89 -14.14
CA VAL A 235 -13.13 -9.63 -13.14
C VAL A 235 -11.76 -9.54 -13.83
N LYS A 236 -11.01 -8.48 -13.54
CA LYS A 236 -9.58 -8.34 -13.91
C LYS A 236 -8.74 -8.25 -12.65
N VAL A 237 -7.63 -8.99 -12.62
CA VAL A 237 -6.72 -9.02 -11.46
C VAL A 237 -5.27 -8.95 -11.91
N LYS A 238 -4.45 -8.18 -11.18
CA LYS A 238 -2.99 -8.18 -11.32
C LYS A 238 -2.32 -8.24 -9.96
N VAL A 239 -1.14 -8.88 -9.95
CA VAL A 239 -0.30 -9.04 -8.75
C VAL A 239 1.09 -8.54 -9.06
N TYR A 240 1.64 -7.72 -8.17
CA TYR A 240 2.92 -7.07 -8.36
C TYR A 240 3.86 -7.28 -7.18
N HIS A 241 5.15 -7.33 -7.50
CA HIS A 241 6.21 -6.96 -6.58
C HIS A 241 6.46 -5.45 -6.71
N GLN A 242 6.55 -4.74 -5.58
CA GLN A 242 6.92 -3.33 -5.56
C GLN A 242 8.39 -3.26 -5.14
N THR A 243 9.28 -3.07 -6.11
CA THR A 243 10.73 -3.20 -5.91
C THR A 243 11.31 -2.13 -4.97
N ASP A 244 10.74 -0.93 -4.97
CA ASP A 244 11.00 0.11 -3.99
C ASP A 244 9.94 0.08 -2.87
N PRO A 245 10.29 -0.27 -1.62
CA PRO A 245 9.34 -0.33 -0.51
C PRO A 245 9.02 1.05 0.11
N THR A 246 9.56 2.14 -0.42
CA THR A 246 9.40 3.50 0.13
C THR A 246 7.98 4.04 -0.04
N PRO A 247 7.38 4.02 -1.25
CA PRO A 247 6.00 4.42 -1.42
C PRO A 247 5.05 3.53 -0.62
N THR A 248 4.09 4.16 0.05
CA THR A 248 3.07 3.50 0.88
C THR A 248 1.68 3.83 0.33
N ARG A 249 0.61 3.35 0.99
CA ARG A 249 -0.75 3.83 0.71
C ARG A 249 -0.87 5.37 0.68
N LYS A 250 -0.05 6.09 1.46
CA LYS A 250 -0.04 7.58 1.42
C LYS A 250 0.41 8.15 0.08
N TYR A 251 1.20 7.41 -0.69
CA TYR A 251 1.57 7.75 -2.07
C TYR A 251 0.57 7.14 -3.07
N THR A 252 0.26 5.86 -2.91
CA THR A 252 -0.61 5.11 -3.83
C THR A 252 -2.04 5.65 -3.88
N ALA A 253 -2.61 6.13 -2.78
CA ALA A 253 -3.98 6.65 -2.77
C ALA A 253 -4.11 7.97 -3.58
N PRO A 254 -3.25 8.99 -3.39
CA PRO A 254 -3.20 10.15 -4.28
C PRO A 254 -2.94 9.79 -5.74
N LEU A 255 -2.02 8.88 -6.03
CA LEU A 255 -1.77 8.41 -7.40
C LEU A 255 -3.03 7.78 -8.02
N LEU A 256 -3.72 6.94 -7.25
CA LEU A 256 -4.95 6.30 -7.71
C LEU A 256 -6.05 7.32 -8.00
N LYS A 257 -6.21 8.33 -7.11
CA LYS A 257 -7.09 9.47 -7.38
C LYS A 257 -6.72 10.13 -8.70
N LYS A 258 -5.45 10.48 -8.89
CA LYS A 258 -4.93 11.10 -10.11
C LYS A 258 -5.31 10.31 -11.36
N ILE A 259 -5.01 9.01 -11.38
CA ILE A 259 -5.31 8.08 -12.48
C ILE A 259 -6.79 8.07 -12.82
N LEU A 260 -7.65 8.05 -11.80
CA LEU A 260 -9.09 7.92 -11.97
C LEU A 260 -9.78 9.26 -12.30
N THR A 261 -9.28 10.39 -11.81
CA THR A 261 -9.97 11.68 -12.00
C THR A 261 -9.38 12.55 -13.11
N GLU A 262 -8.13 12.34 -13.51
CA GLU A 262 -7.50 13.16 -14.55
C GLU A 262 -7.65 12.50 -15.94
N SER A 263 -8.05 13.30 -16.93
CA SER A 263 -7.97 12.94 -18.35
C SER A 263 -6.49 12.85 -18.76
N VAL A 264 -6.13 11.81 -19.51
CA VAL A 264 -4.81 11.75 -20.14
C VAL A 264 -4.86 12.71 -21.33
N PRO A 265 -3.87 13.59 -21.55
CA PRO A 265 -3.76 14.31 -22.82
C PRO A 265 -3.62 13.26 -23.92
N GLU A 266 -4.52 13.25 -24.90
CA GLU A 266 -4.33 12.44 -26.10
C GLU A 266 -2.93 12.76 -26.66
N GLU A 267 -2.01 11.79 -26.64
CA GLU A 267 -0.78 11.90 -27.40
C GLU A 267 -1.22 12.00 -28.87
N ALA A 268 -0.96 13.16 -29.47
CA ALA A 268 -1.30 13.42 -30.86
C ALA A 268 -0.71 12.31 -31.74
N PRO A 269 -1.49 11.74 -32.68
CA PRO A 269 -0.96 10.74 -33.60
C PRO A 269 0.20 11.37 -34.37
N ASN A 270 1.36 10.70 -34.35
CA ASN A 270 2.52 11.03 -35.17
C ASN A 270 2.04 11.25 -36.61
N GLY A 271 2.07 12.50 -37.06
CA GLY A 271 1.74 12.86 -38.43
C GLY A 271 2.71 12.15 -39.37
N GLU A 272 2.19 11.21 -40.15
CA GLU A 272 2.84 10.74 -41.37
C GLU A 272 3.06 11.97 -42.26
N ALA A 273 4.33 12.33 -42.44
CA ALA A 273 4.73 13.31 -43.43
C ALA A 273 4.57 12.71 -44.83
N SER A 274 3.37 12.81 -45.40
CA SER A 274 3.15 12.61 -46.83
C SER A 274 3.74 13.82 -47.57
N GLN A 275 4.95 13.64 -48.14
CA GLN A 275 5.53 14.55 -49.12
C GLN A 275 4.63 14.57 -50.36
N ALA A 276 3.93 15.69 -50.58
CA ALA A 276 3.34 16.04 -51.87
C ALA A 276 4.32 16.99 -52.57
N ASN A 277 4.86 16.53 -53.70
CA ASN A 277 5.64 17.31 -54.66
C ASN A 277 4.80 18.47 -55.22
N GLU A 278 5.30 19.70 -55.09
CA GLU A 278 4.91 20.81 -55.97
C GLU A 278 5.99 21.00 -57.05
N PRO A 279 5.62 21.17 -58.33
CA PRO A 279 6.57 21.44 -59.40
C PRO A 279 6.88 22.94 -59.48
N SER A 280 8.18 23.27 -59.47
CA SER A 280 8.68 24.59 -59.85
C SER A 280 8.36 24.89 -61.32
N VAL A 281 7.68 26.00 -61.57
CA VAL A 281 7.69 26.67 -62.88
C VAL A 281 7.98 28.16 -62.65
N GLU A 282 9.20 28.56 -63.01
CA GLU A 282 9.55 29.94 -63.33
C GLU A 282 8.74 30.44 -64.52
N ALA A 283 8.26 31.70 -64.48
CA ALA A 283 8.74 32.76 -65.39
C ALA A 283 7.87 34.03 -65.37
N LYS A 284 8.55 35.17 -65.22
CA LYS A 284 8.34 36.51 -65.85
C LYS A 284 7.01 37.23 -65.55
N VAL A 285 6.97 38.51 -65.15
CA VAL A 285 7.75 39.70 -65.56
C VAL A 285 8.02 40.60 -64.36
#